data_AF-A0A524CK64-F1
#
_entry.id   AF-A0A524CK64-F1
#
_cell.length_a   1.000
_cell.length_b   1.000
_cell.length_c   1.000
_cell.angle_alpha   90.00
_cell.angle_beta   90.00
_cell.angle_gamma   90.00
#
_symmetry.space_group_name_H-M   'P 1'
#
loop_
_entity.id
_entity.type
_entity.pdbx_description
1 polymer ?
#
loop_
_entity_poly.entity_id
_entity_poly.type
_entity_poly.pdbx_seq_one_letter_code
_entity_poly.pdbx_strand_id
1 'polypeptide(L)'
;MFHITFTLMLGVIYDTPAPVAAIPMVFNFAQQFIANIPFLIYFLPIGLFLPTGGNISIVTAVIIETEAYSIIPIFAIITYILLFLTIALLKFRNVEF
;
A
#
# COMPACT_ATOMS: atom_id res chain seq x y z
N MET A 1 6.88 -4.26 1.65
CA MET A 1 7.49 -2.92 1.55
C MET A 1 6.47 -1.80 1.74
N PHE A 2 5.34 -1.77 1.02
CA PHE A 2 4.32 -0.71 1.15
C PHE A 2 3.96 -0.34 2.60
N HIS A 3 3.54 -1.31 3.43
CA HIS A 3 3.14 -1.02 4.81
C HIS A 3 4.30 -0.51 5.68
N ILE A 4 5.53 -0.97 5.41
CA ILE A 4 6.72 -0.56 6.16
C ILE A 4 7.10 0.89 5.79
N THR A 5 7.10 1.24 4.51
CA THR A 5 7.41 2.61 4.09
C THR A 5 6.29 3.57 4.45
N PHE A 6 5.04 3.11 4.47
CA PHE A 6 3.90 3.88 4.97
C PHE A 6 4.02 4.16 6.47
N THR A 7 4.27 3.15 7.31
CA THR A 7 4.47 3.34 8.75
C THR A 7 5.69 4.22 9.03
N LEU A 8 6.78 4.02 8.28
CA LEU A 8 7.98 4.86 8.39
C LEU A 8 7.63 6.33 8.10
N MET A 9 6.97 6.63 6.99
CA MET A 9 6.53 7.98 6.66
C MET A 9 5.67 8.59 7.78
N LEU A 10 4.72 7.83 8.33
CA LEU A 10 3.90 8.29 9.45
C LEU A 10 4.73 8.57 10.70
N GLY A 11 5.74 7.74 10.99
CA GLY A 11 6.65 7.94 12.13
C GLY A 11 7.52 9.20 12.03
N VAL A 12 7.76 9.70 10.81
CA VAL A 12 8.48 10.97 10.62
C VAL A 12 7.52 12.18 10.62
N ILE A 13 6.26 11.97 10.26
CA ILE A 13 5.25 13.05 10.23
C ILE A 13 4.68 13.34 11.62
N TYR A 14 4.45 12.30 12.42
CA TYR A 14 3.79 12.40 13.71
C TYR A 14 4.76 12.16 14.86
N ASP A 15 4.72 13.04 15.86
CA ASP A 15 5.58 12.94 17.06
C ASP A 15 5.07 11.94 18.10
N THR A 16 3.91 11.31 17.86
CA THR A 16 3.31 10.34 18.78
C THR A 16 3.23 8.96 18.15
N PRO A 17 3.37 7.87 18.94
CA PRO A 17 3.27 6.51 18.39
C PRO A 17 1.86 6.11 17.93
N ALA A 18 0.81 6.76 18.47
CA ALA A 18 -0.57 6.33 18.25
C ALA A 18 -1.00 6.41 16.76
N PRO A 19 -0.78 7.51 16.02
CA PRO A 19 -1.11 7.57 14.59
C PRO A 19 -0.31 6.57 13.74
N VAL A 20 0.95 6.33 14.11
CA VAL A 20 1.87 5.43 13.39
C VAL A 20 1.36 3.98 13.40
N ALA A 21 0.69 3.55 14.47
CA ALA A 21 0.08 2.24 14.56
C ALA A 21 -1.39 2.22 14.09
N ALA A 22 -2.19 3.21 14.50
CA ALA A 22 -3.63 3.22 14.26
C ALA A 22 -3.98 3.39 12.78
N ILE A 23 -3.30 4.30 12.06
CA ILE A 23 -3.64 4.59 10.66
C ILE A 23 -3.39 3.36 9.75
N PRO A 24 -2.22 2.69 9.80
CA PRO A 24 -2.00 1.48 9.01
C PRO A 24 -2.93 0.34 9.39
N MET A 25 -3.29 0.22 10.67
CA MET A 25 -4.25 -0.77 11.14
C MET A 25 -5.64 -0.52 10.54
N VAL A 26 -6.15 0.70 10.64
CA VAL A 26 -7.44 1.09 10.03
C VAL A 26 -7.40 0.85 8.52
N PHE A 27 -6.32 1.26 7.85
CA PHE A 27 -6.16 1.02 6.42
C PHE A 27 -6.20 -0.47 6.08
N ASN A 28 -5.53 -1.32 6.85
CA ASN A 28 -5.52 -2.77 6.64
C ASN A 28 -6.92 -3.40 6.79
N PHE A 29 -7.71 -2.97 7.77
CA PHE A 29 -9.10 -3.44 7.91
C PHE A 29 -10.02 -2.85 6.84
N ALA A 30 -9.85 -1.58 6.50
CA ALA A 30 -10.64 -0.91 5.47
C ALA A 30 -10.50 -1.58 4.09
N GLN A 31 -9.36 -2.23 3.82
CA GLN A 31 -9.17 -2.99 2.58
C GLN A 31 -10.29 -4.00 2.33
N GLN A 32 -10.81 -4.71 3.35
CA GLN A 32 -11.91 -5.67 3.14
C GLN A 32 -13.18 -5.03 2.59
N PHE A 33 -13.46 -3.78 2.98
CA PHE A 33 -14.61 -3.03 2.46
C PHE A 33 -14.32 -2.45 1.08
N ILE A 34 -13.10 -1.92 0.90
CA ILE A 34 -12.62 -1.35 -0.35
C ILE A 34 -12.51 -2.40 -1.46
N ALA A 35 -12.29 -3.68 -1.12
CA ALA A 35 -12.27 -4.81 -2.04
C ALA A 35 -13.51 -4.89 -2.95
N ASN A 36 -14.65 -4.38 -2.47
CA ASN A 36 -15.91 -4.37 -3.21
C ASN A 36 -15.98 -3.24 -4.25
N ILE A 37 -15.00 -2.32 -4.28
CA ILE A 37 -14.95 -1.21 -5.21
C ILE A 37 -13.99 -1.59 -6.36
N PRO A 38 -14.50 -1.93 -7.57
CA PRO A 38 -13.71 -2.56 -8.63
C PRO A 38 -12.54 -1.71 -9.11
N PHE A 39 -12.66 -0.38 -9.07
CA PHE A 39 -11.61 0.52 -9.55
C PHE A 39 -10.40 0.58 -8.59
N LEU A 40 -10.63 0.45 -7.28
CA LEU A 40 -9.57 0.64 -6.29
C LEU A 40 -8.57 -0.53 -6.24
N ILE A 41 -8.93 -1.68 -6.80
CA ILE A 41 -8.04 -2.85 -6.91
C ILE A 41 -6.81 -2.56 -7.78
N TYR A 42 -6.93 -1.62 -8.72
CA TYR A 42 -5.84 -1.24 -9.64
C TYR A 42 -4.81 -0.31 -8.99
N PHE A 43 -5.18 0.41 -7.94
CA PHE A 43 -4.33 1.41 -7.30
C PHE A 43 -3.83 0.96 -5.94
N LEU A 44 -4.64 0.22 -5.19
CA LEU A 44 -4.28 -0.19 -3.83
C LEU A 44 -3.55 -1.53 -3.80
N PRO A 45 -2.77 -1.80 -2.74
CA PRO A 45 -2.06 -3.08 -2.58
C PRO A 45 -2.99 -4.30 -2.50
N ILE A 46 -4.29 -4.07 -2.30
CA ILE A 46 -5.29 -5.13 -2.16
C ILE A 46 -5.36 -6.06 -3.37
N GLY A 47 -5.20 -5.54 -4.59
CA GLY A 47 -5.24 -6.32 -5.82
C GLY A 47 -4.08 -7.29 -5.99
N LEU A 48 -3.01 -7.16 -5.18
CA LEU A 48 -1.91 -8.13 -5.17
C LEU A 48 -2.24 -9.39 -4.39
N PHE A 49 -2.91 -9.27 -3.24
CA PHE A 49 -3.00 -10.34 -2.25
C PHE A 49 -4.39 -10.94 -2.12
N LEU A 50 -5.44 -10.17 -2.42
CA LEU A 50 -6.81 -10.62 -2.28
C LEU A 50 -7.47 -10.82 -3.64
N PRO A 51 -8.22 -11.92 -3.83
CA PRO A 51 -9.07 -12.07 -5.00
C PRO A 51 -10.18 -11.02 -4.93
N THR A 52 -10.39 -10.30 -6.02
CA THR A 52 -11.35 -9.18 -6.08
C THR A 52 -12.09 -9.20 -7.41
N GLY A 53 -13.40 -8.95 -7.38
CA GLY A 53 -14.23 -8.86 -8.60
C GLY A 53 -14.24 -10.13 -9.47
N GLY A 54 -14.10 -11.31 -8.86
CA GLY A 54 -14.04 -12.60 -9.59
C GLY A 54 -12.68 -12.93 -10.20
N ASN A 55 -11.70 -12.04 -10.08
CA ASN A 55 -10.32 -12.31 -10.50
C ASN A 55 -9.50 -12.87 -9.34
N ILE A 56 -8.59 -13.79 -9.65
CA ILE A 56 -7.55 -14.24 -8.72
C ILE A 56 -6.58 -13.10 -8.42
N SER A 57 -5.95 -13.13 -7.25
CA SER A 57 -4.94 -12.14 -6.89
C SER A 57 -3.71 -12.26 -7.80
N ILE A 58 -2.95 -11.16 -7.99
CA ILE A 58 -1.74 -11.18 -8.83
C ILE A 58 -0.70 -12.16 -8.27
N VAL A 59 -0.55 -12.21 -6.94
CA VAL A 59 0.38 -13.15 -6.30
C VAL A 59 -0.05 -14.59 -6.60
N THR A 60 -1.34 -14.89 -6.48
CA THR A 60 -1.87 -16.23 -6.81
C THR A 60 -1.62 -16.55 -8.28
N ALA A 61 -1.91 -15.61 -9.20
CA ALA A 61 -1.74 -15.80 -10.63
C ALA A 61 -0.30 -16.18 -11.00
N VAL A 62 0.68 -15.49 -10.42
CA VAL A 62 2.11 -15.79 -10.59
C VAL A 62 2.47 -17.17 -10.05
N ILE A 63 1.97 -17.55 -8.88
CA ILE A 63 2.27 -18.85 -8.25
C ILE A 63 1.73 -20.02 -9.07
N ILE A 64 0.55 -19.87 -9.67
CA ILE A 64 -0.09 -20.92 -10.47
C ILE A 64 0.21 -20.81 -11.97
N GLU A 65 1.15 -19.94 -12.36
CA GLU A 65 1.59 -19.72 -13.74
C GLU A 65 0.45 -19.35 -14.70
N THR A 66 -0.47 -18.52 -14.24
CA THR A 66 -1.59 -17.97 -15.04
C THR A 66 -1.40 -16.48 -15.30
N GLU A 67 -2.10 -15.96 -16.30
CA GLU A 67 -2.07 -14.53 -16.61
C GLU A 67 -2.66 -13.71 -15.46
N ALA A 68 -1.89 -12.72 -15.00
CA ALA A 68 -2.40 -11.74 -14.05
C ALA A 68 -3.39 -10.79 -14.74
N TYR A 69 -4.49 -10.44 -14.07
CA TYR A 69 -5.51 -9.57 -14.64
C TYR A 69 -5.00 -8.17 -15.03
N SER A 70 -3.93 -7.69 -14.39
CA SER A 70 -3.32 -6.39 -14.68
C SER A 70 -1.95 -6.22 -14.02
N ILE A 71 -1.09 -5.42 -14.65
CA ILE A 71 0.19 -4.98 -14.07
C ILE A 71 0.08 -3.63 -13.36
N ILE A 72 -1.05 -2.91 -13.50
CA ILE A 72 -1.25 -1.56 -12.96
C ILE A 72 -1.02 -1.52 -11.43
N PRO A 73 -1.51 -2.48 -10.62
CA PRO A 73 -1.27 -2.47 -9.17
C PRO A 73 0.21 -2.47 -8.80
N ILE A 74 1.05 -3.14 -9.59
CA ILE A 74 2.49 -3.20 -9.33
C ILE A 74 3.10 -1.80 -9.46
N PHE A 75 2.81 -1.09 -10.55
CA PHE A 75 3.30 0.26 -10.75
C PHE A 75 2.74 1.24 -9.71
N ALA A 76 1.45 1.14 -9.38
CA ALA A 76 0.83 1.98 -8.36
C ALA A 76 1.53 1.84 -7.00
N ILE A 77 1.84 0.60 -6.60
CA ILE A 77 2.52 0.31 -5.32
C ILE A 77 3.95 0.83 -5.34
N ILE A 78 4.68 0.67 -6.45
CA ILE A 78 6.02 1.25 -6.59
C ILE A 78 5.95 2.78 -6.44
N THR A 79 4.98 3.44 -7.10
CA THR A 79 4.77 4.88 -6.98
C THR A 79 4.49 5.29 -5.53
N TYR A 80 3.61 4.58 -4.82
CA TYR A 80 3.35 4.86 -3.40
C TYR A 80 4.58 4.68 -2.52
N ILE A 81 5.37 3.63 -2.74
CA ILE A 81 6.60 3.38 -1.98
C ILE A 81 7.57 4.56 -2.17
N LEU A 82 7.80 4.98 -3.42
CA LEU A 82 8.68 6.12 -3.72
C LEU A 82 8.16 7.42 -3.11
N LEU A 83 6.85 7.63 -3.16
CA LEU A 83 6.20 8.79 -2.55
C LEU A 83 6.38 8.81 -1.03
N PHE A 84 6.12 7.69 -0.33
CA PHE A 84 6.29 7.59 1.12
C PHE A 84 7.74 7.82 1.54
N LEU A 85 8.70 7.23 0.82
CA LEU A 85 10.13 7.44 1.08
C LEU A 85 10.55 8.89 0.85
N THR A 86 10.08 9.51 -0.24
CA THR A 86 10.40 10.90 -0.55
C THR A 86 9.88 11.85 0.53
N ILE A 87 8.63 11.67 0.97
CA ILE A 87 8.04 12.46 2.06
C ILE A 87 8.83 12.27 3.36
N ALA A 88 9.17 11.03 3.70
CA ALA A 88 9.94 10.73 4.90
C ALA A 88 11.31 11.42 4.87
N LEU A 89 12.05 11.32 3.76
CA LEU A 89 13.38 11.94 3.61
C LEU A 89 13.31 13.47 3.65
N LEU A 90 12.33 14.08 2.99
CA LEU A 90 12.15 15.54 3.01
C LEU A 90 11.85 16.06 4.42
N LYS A 91 11.01 15.33 5.18
CA LYS A 91 10.68 15.71 6.54
C LYS A 91 11.88 15.53 7.47
N PHE A 92 12.63 14.43 7.35
CA PHE A 92 13.87 14.21 8.11
C PHE A 92 14.87 15.34 7.91
N ARG A 93 15.08 15.78 6.66
CA ARG A 93 15.98 16.89 6.35
C ARG A 93 15.58 18.19 7.06
N ASN A 94 14.29 18.44 7.26
CA ASN A 94 13.82 19.65 7.94
C ASN A 94 13.85 19.55 9.47
N VAL A 95 14.19 18.39 10.03
CA VAL A 95 14.28 18.17 11.48
C VAL A 95 15.74 18.18 11.96
N GLU A 96 16.67 17.70 11.13
CA GLU A 96 18.11 17.65 11.47
C GLU A 96 18.93 18.90 11.09
N PHE A 97 18.37 19.82 10.29
CA PHE A 97 19.01 21.06 9.84
C PHE A 97 18.15 22.29 10.17
#